data_AF-A0A077EJN8-F1
#
_entry.id   AF-A0A077EJN8-F1
#
_cell.length_a   1.000
_cell.length_b   1.000
_cell.length_c   1.000
_cell.angle_alpha   90.00
_cell.angle_beta   90.00
_cell.angle_gamma   90.00
#
_symmetry.space_group_name_H-M   'P 1'
#
loop_
_entity.id
_entity.type
_entity.pdbx_description
1 polymer ?
#
loop_
_entity_poly.entity_id
_entity_poly.type
_entity_poly.pdbx_seq_one_letter_code
_entity_poly.pdbx_strand_id
1 'polypeptide(L)'
;MNKIFVFALVALGTTLSAQSIGNSPYAVFGLGDVKYNNDLNISAMGGVSAAYISDFTNSFNFGNPAANFNLELTSLRGQVTNENSFYKSDYNNYSKTKHSNYLSNISVAVPLSSKVKFGLGYQPYSSKTYNILTTKDIGTEGNQQANFFKGEGTISTVEAALSYQVIPGLGLGLRTNFYFGKVSDIEEVTFKNAELINGYQTTNKVKSFNFTLGAAYQHKTSTDHKITAGATYQFGNGGTMESTYTNSTYFYTGENRQNVNIIDQNVSKSKNLIPQMFTAGIGYGRDARWFASAQVDYTKGRTINFLGNPFEYKDGYKISAGGWFIPNANDFRSYFSRVIYRYGAFYEKGGLNINGKDINGYGLSLGANFPIKPSINSFSSIDFAVEFGKKGTVQNNLVQQGFINFKIGFNFADRWFIKNLYN
;
A
#
# COMPACT_ATOMS: atom_id res chain seq x y z
N MET A 1 -20.51 9.79 22.13
CA MET A 1 -19.53 8.91 21.46
C MET A 1 -20.18 7.88 20.53
N ASN A 2 -21.35 7.32 20.86
CA ASN A 2 -21.87 6.13 20.14
C ASN A 2 -22.33 6.36 18.69
N LYS A 3 -22.92 7.51 18.33
CA LYS A 3 -23.52 7.70 16.99
C LYS A 3 -22.49 7.83 15.85
N ILE A 4 -21.35 8.51 16.10
CA ILE A 4 -20.30 8.73 15.07
C ILE A 4 -19.46 7.47 14.87
N PHE A 5 -19.14 6.77 15.97
CA PHE A 5 -18.45 5.48 15.91
C PHE A 5 -19.29 4.42 15.18
N VAL A 6 -20.60 4.34 15.48
CA VAL A 6 -21.54 3.47 14.76
C VAL A 6 -21.64 3.87 13.29
N PHE A 7 -21.70 5.16 12.96
CA PHE A 7 -21.74 5.60 11.57
C PHE A 7 -20.46 5.24 10.79
N ALA A 8 -19.28 5.40 11.41
CA ALA A 8 -18.00 4.99 10.81
C ALA A 8 -17.95 3.47 10.60
N LEU A 9 -18.40 2.67 11.58
CA LEU A 9 -18.49 1.21 11.47
C LEU A 9 -19.50 0.75 10.41
N VAL A 10 -20.66 1.41 10.32
CA VAL A 10 -21.67 1.11 9.29
C VAL A 10 -21.16 1.49 7.90
N ALA A 11 -20.49 2.63 7.75
CA ALA A 11 -19.87 3.04 6.49
C ALA A 11 -18.73 2.09 6.07
N LEU A 12 -17.93 1.59 7.03
CA LEU A 12 -16.93 0.54 6.75
C LEU A 12 -17.62 -0.77 6.33
N GLY A 13 -18.71 -1.15 6.99
CA GLY A 13 -19.46 -2.37 6.70
C GLY A 13 -20.07 -2.42 5.29
N THR A 14 -20.62 -1.30 4.79
CA THR A 14 -21.21 -1.25 3.45
C THR A 14 -20.17 -1.30 2.33
N THR A 15 -18.91 -0.91 2.60
CA THR A 15 -17.82 -1.04 1.61
C THR A 15 -17.31 -2.47 1.45
N LEU A 16 -17.55 -3.37 2.43
CA LEU A 16 -17.04 -4.75 2.39
C LEU A 16 -17.61 -5.57 1.21
N SER A 17 -18.84 -5.29 0.78
CA SER A 17 -19.53 -6.05 -0.28
C SER A 17 -19.22 -5.58 -1.71
N ALA A 18 -18.45 -4.49 -1.88
CA ALA A 18 -18.16 -3.90 -3.20
C ALA A 18 -16.66 -3.58 -3.42
N GLN A 19 -15.77 -4.25 -2.67
CA GLN A 19 -14.33 -4.02 -2.83
C GLN A 19 -13.82 -4.64 -4.12
N SER A 20 -13.41 -3.78 -5.06
CA SER A 20 -12.50 -4.14 -6.14
C SER A 20 -11.15 -3.57 -5.78
N ILE A 21 -10.12 -4.42 -5.63
CA ILE A 21 -8.75 -4.00 -5.33
C ILE A 21 -7.90 -4.23 -6.57
N GLY A 22 -7.33 -3.15 -7.12
CA GLY A 22 -6.38 -3.24 -8.22
C GLY A 22 -6.96 -2.92 -9.59
N ASN A 23 -6.16 -2.20 -10.40
CA ASN A 23 -6.58 -1.71 -11.71
C ASN A 23 -5.48 -1.71 -12.77
N SER A 24 -4.28 -2.18 -12.43
CA SER A 24 -3.10 -2.02 -13.28
C SER A 24 -2.90 -3.17 -14.27
N PRO A 25 -2.68 -2.90 -15.57
CA PRO A 25 -2.25 -3.92 -16.51
C PRO A 25 -0.86 -4.46 -16.17
N TYR A 26 -0.06 -3.72 -15.37
CA TYR A 26 1.19 -4.21 -14.81
C TYR A 26 1.00 -5.22 -13.67
N ALA A 27 -0.23 -5.42 -13.19
CA ALA A 27 -0.53 -6.45 -12.19
C ALA A 27 -0.39 -7.88 -12.73
N VAL A 28 -0.19 -8.06 -14.05
CA VAL A 28 0.17 -9.36 -14.64
C VAL A 28 1.45 -9.89 -14.01
N PHE A 29 2.44 -9.03 -13.74
CA PHE A 29 3.75 -9.46 -13.28
C PHE A 29 3.78 -9.79 -11.78
N GLY A 30 4.42 -10.90 -11.43
CA GLY A 30 4.67 -11.31 -10.04
C GLY A 30 3.38 -11.44 -9.20
N LEU A 31 3.41 -10.84 -8.00
CA LEU A 31 2.30 -10.90 -7.03
C LEU A 31 1.18 -9.85 -7.29
N GLY A 32 1.20 -9.17 -8.43
CA GLY A 32 0.26 -8.10 -8.74
C GLY A 32 0.80 -6.69 -8.48
N ASP A 33 -0.11 -5.72 -8.57
CA ASP A 33 0.17 -4.31 -8.32
C ASP A 33 0.36 -4.09 -6.82
N VAL A 34 1.58 -3.71 -6.42
CA VAL A 34 1.92 -3.43 -5.01
C VAL A 34 1.20 -2.15 -4.59
N LYS A 35 0.34 -2.27 -3.58
CA LYS A 35 -0.34 -1.15 -2.94
C LYS A 35 0.64 -0.48 -2.00
N TYR A 36 0.82 0.83 -2.18
CA TYR A 36 1.77 1.59 -1.39
C TYR A 36 1.33 1.54 0.09
N ASN A 37 2.13 0.85 0.92
CA ASN A 37 1.87 0.54 2.32
C ASN A 37 2.27 1.72 3.20
N ASN A 38 1.43 2.75 3.23
CA ASN A 38 1.62 3.85 4.15
C ASN A 38 0.28 4.37 4.64
N ASP A 39 0.25 4.61 5.95
CA ASP A 39 -0.79 5.36 6.62
C ASP A 39 -1.11 6.66 5.87
N LEU A 40 -2.35 7.14 5.96
CA LEU A 40 -2.84 8.30 5.22
C LEU A 40 -1.92 9.52 5.42
N ASN A 41 -1.48 9.76 6.66
CA ASN A 41 -0.62 10.89 6.98
C ASN A 41 0.71 10.84 6.20
N ILE A 42 1.32 9.66 6.10
CA ILE A 42 2.57 9.44 5.38
C ILE A 42 2.34 9.55 3.87
N SER A 43 1.25 8.95 3.38
CA SER A 43 0.82 9.08 1.98
C SER A 43 0.64 10.55 1.56
N ALA A 44 0.02 11.37 2.41
CA ALA A 44 -0.20 12.80 2.15
C ALA A 44 1.10 13.63 2.10
N MET A 45 2.20 13.10 2.63
CA MET A 45 3.53 13.73 2.63
C MET A 45 4.49 13.07 1.63
N GLY A 46 3.96 12.45 0.57
CA GLY A 46 4.77 11.85 -0.49
C GLY A 46 5.43 10.52 -0.13
N GLY A 47 5.11 9.95 1.04
CA GLY A 47 5.73 8.72 1.53
C GLY A 47 6.85 8.91 2.55
N VAL A 48 7.11 10.14 3.01
CA VAL A 48 8.15 10.39 4.03
C VAL A 48 7.73 9.80 5.39
N SER A 49 8.41 8.73 5.79
CA SER A 49 8.17 7.98 7.02
C SER A 49 9.41 7.85 7.89
N ALA A 50 10.61 7.82 7.31
CA ALA A 50 11.86 7.52 8.01
C ALA A 50 12.12 8.47 9.20
N ALA A 51 12.07 9.78 8.95
CA ALA A 51 12.31 10.83 9.94
C ALA A 51 11.02 11.47 10.46
N TYR A 52 9.85 10.93 10.12
CA TYR A 52 8.57 11.47 10.54
C TYR A 52 8.16 10.91 11.91
N ILE A 53 8.14 11.79 12.91
CA ILE A 53 7.64 11.49 14.25
C ILE A 53 6.40 12.37 14.45
N SER A 54 5.29 11.75 14.85
CA SER A 54 4.03 12.45 15.08
C SER A 54 4.13 13.36 16.31
N ASP A 55 3.64 14.59 16.19
CA ASP A 55 3.65 15.56 17.30
C ASP A 55 2.29 15.67 18.02
N PHE A 56 1.18 15.56 17.27
CA PHE A 56 -0.16 15.90 17.79
C PHE A 56 -1.25 14.92 17.36
N THR A 57 -1.06 14.17 16.27
CA THR A 57 -2.11 13.26 15.78
C THR A 57 -2.17 11.94 16.54
N ASN A 58 -1.22 11.64 17.45
CA ASN A 58 -1.10 10.33 18.08
C ASN A 58 -1.17 9.18 17.06
N SER A 59 -0.54 9.39 15.89
CA SER A 59 -0.51 8.40 14.82
C SER A 59 0.72 7.52 14.93
N PHE A 60 0.53 6.20 14.86
CA PHE A 60 1.64 5.26 14.79
C PHE A 60 2.22 5.17 13.37
N ASN A 61 3.51 5.43 13.25
CA ASN A 61 4.30 5.29 12.04
C ASN A 61 4.79 3.83 11.90
N PHE A 62 4.07 3.04 11.11
CA PHE A 62 4.52 1.68 10.76
C PHE A 62 5.69 1.68 9.76
N GLY A 63 5.85 2.74 8.97
CA GLY A 63 6.94 2.90 8.00
C GLY A 63 8.32 2.97 8.67
N ASN A 64 8.41 3.60 9.84
CA ASN A 64 9.54 3.48 10.76
C ASN A 64 9.07 3.13 12.17
N PRO A 65 9.17 1.85 12.61
CA PRO A 65 8.68 1.44 13.92
C PRO A 65 9.37 2.18 15.08
N ALA A 66 10.57 2.73 14.89
CA ALA A 66 11.28 3.50 15.92
C ALA A 66 10.74 4.93 16.13
N ALA A 67 10.00 5.47 15.16
CA ALA A 67 9.57 6.86 15.12
C ALA A 67 8.26 7.11 15.88
N ASN A 68 8.03 6.36 16.96
CA ASN A 68 6.74 6.31 17.66
C ASN A 68 6.79 6.71 19.14
N PHE A 69 7.95 7.09 19.67
CA PHE A 69 8.11 7.37 21.10
C PHE A 69 7.24 8.54 21.63
N ASN A 70 6.72 9.42 20.76
CA ASN A 70 5.75 10.47 21.11
C ASN A 70 4.29 9.98 21.18
N LEU A 71 4.00 8.69 20.96
CA LEU A 71 2.65 8.16 21.09
C LEU A 71 2.25 8.11 22.57
N GLU A 72 1.22 8.86 22.94
CA GLU A 72 0.76 8.96 24.34
C GLU A 72 -0.66 8.42 24.55
N LEU A 73 -1.45 8.34 23.47
CA LEU A 73 -2.82 7.85 23.49
C LEU A 73 -2.93 6.54 22.73
N THR A 74 -3.88 5.68 23.14
CA THR A 74 -4.25 4.51 22.37
C THR A 74 -5.07 4.98 21.17
N SER A 75 -4.61 4.66 19.95
CA SER A 75 -5.24 5.12 18.71
C SER A 75 -5.84 3.97 17.92
N LEU A 76 -7.09 4.10 17.49
CA LEU A 76 -7.73 3.28 16.47
C LEU A 76 -7.86 4.10 15.19
N ARG A 77 -7.39 3.55 14.07
CA ARG A 77 -7.41 4.21 12.77
C ARG A 77 -7.95 3.28 11.71
N GLY A 78 -8.62 3.87 10.73
CA GLY A 78 -9.07 3.18 9.54
C GLY A 78 -9.04 4.10 8.34
N GLN A 79 -8.85 3.53 7.16
CA GLN A 79 -8.64 4.25 5.92
C GLN A 79 -9.30 3.52 4.75
N VAL A 80 -10.03 4.27 3.94
CA VAL A 80 -10.56 3.83 2.65
C VAL A 80 -9.85 4.59 1.54
N THR A 81 -9.45 3.87 0.50
CA THR A 81 -8.82 4.44 -0.69
C THR A 81 -9.72 4.22 -1.90
N ASN A 82 -9.88 5.28 -2.68
CA ASN A 82 -10.44 5.29 -4.02
C ASN A 82 -9.30 5.56 -5.01
N GLU A 83 -8.95 4.57 -5.83
CA GLU A 83 -7.94 4.70 -6.88
C GLU A 83 -8.60 4.91 -8.24
N ASN A 84 -8.21 5.97 -8.95
CA ASN A 84 -8.64 6.21 -10.33
C ASN A 84 -7.41 6.18 -11.23
N SER A 85 -7.42 5.29 -12.22
CA SER A 85 -6.30 5.10 -13.14
C SER A 85 -6.75 5.30 -14.58
N PHE A 86 -5.92 6.01 -15.34
CA PHE A 86 -6.10 6.37 -16.74
C PHE A 86 -4.94 5.78 -17.54
N TYR A 87 -5.24 4.75 -18.33
CA TYR A 87 -4.25 4.04 -19.14
C TYR A 87 -4.25 4.54 -20.56
N LYS A 88 -3.05 4.74 -21.12
CA LYS A 88 -2.82 5.10 -22.52
C LYS A 88 -1.68 4.28 -23.12
N SER A 89 -1.79 3.91 -24.38
CA SER A 89 -0.70 3.31 -25.17
C SER A 89 -0.81 3.72 -26.63
N ASP A 90 0.35 3.85 -27.30
CA ASP A 90 0.42 4.15 -28.74
C ASP A 90 0.01 2.93 -29.59
N TYR A 91 -0.02 1.73 -28.99
CA TYR A 91 -0.55 0.54 -29.64
C TYR A 91 -2.06 0.66 -29.86
N ASN A 92 -2.48 0.77 -31.12
CA ASN A 92 -3.88 0.92 -31.55
C ASN A 92 -4.62 2.08 -30.87
N ASN A 93 -3.92 3.14 -30.45
CA ASN A 93 -4.50 4.27 -29.70
C ASN A 93 -5.30 3.84 -28.47
N TYR A 94 -4.82 2.82 -27.74
CA TYR A 94 -5.50 2.27 -26.58
C TYR A 94 -5.67 3.31 -25.47
N SER A 95 -6.91 3.43 -24.95
CA SER A 95 -7.25 4.26 -23.80
C SER A 95 -8.28 3.56 -22.92
N LYS A 96 -8.04 3.53 -21.60
CA LYS A 96 -8.99 2.94 -20.65
C LYS A 96 -8.93 3.60 -19.29
N THR A 97 -10.10 3.81 -18.67
CA THR A 97 -10.22 4.25 -17.28
C THR A 97 -10.65 3.08 -16.41
N LYS A 98 -10.07 3.00 -15.21
CA LYS A 98 -10.37 2.01 -14.19
C LYS A 98 -10.49 2.67 -12.81
N HIS A 99 -11.36 2.14 -11.97
CA HIS A 99 -11.62 2.65 -10.62
C HIS A 99 -11.64 1.50 -9.61
N SER A 100 -11.14 1.73 -8.40
CA SER A 100 -11.05 0.73 -7.33
C SER A 100 -11.35 1.41 -6.00
N ASN A 101 -12.11 0.75 -5.14
CA ASN A 101 -12.47 1.23 -3.80
C ASN A 101 -12.19 0.11 -2.81
N TYR A 102 -11.41 0.39 -1.77
CA TYR A 102 -11.06 -0.63 -0.80
C TYR A 102 -10.64 -0.08 0.55
N LEU A 103 -10.76 -0.91 1.59
CA LEU A 103 -10.19 -0.65 2.90
C LEU A 103 -8.67 -0.78 2.80
N SER A 104 -7.97 0.35 2.83
CA SER A 104 -6.52 0.39 2.62
C SER A 104 -5.71 0.25 3.90
N ASN A 105 -6.27 0.57 5.06
CA ASN A 105 -5.61 0.37 6.34
C ASN A 105 -6.63 0.30 7.47
N ILE A 106 -6.38 -0.58 8.45
CA ILE A 106 -6.95 -0.48 9.79
C ILE A 106 -5.82 -0.77 10.78
N SER A 107 -5.70 0.04 11.83
CA SER A 107 -4.63 -0.13 12.81
C SER A 107 -5.05 0.29 14.20
N VAL A 108 -4.46 -0.38 15.19
CA VAL A 108 -4.54 -0.06 16.60
C VAL A 108 -3.13 0.14 17.12
N ALA A 109 -2.90 1.19 17.87
CA ALA A 109 -1.62 1.41 18.55
C ALA A 109 -1.84 1.76 20.01
N VAL A 110 -0.99 1.21 20.88
CA VAL A 110 -1.09 1.31 22.34
C VAL A 110 0.26 1.74 22.91
N PRO A 111 0.30 2.80 23.74
CA PRO A 111 1.47 3.15 24.52
C PRO A 111 1.58 2.24 25.75
N LEU A 112 2.25 1.09 25.60
CA LEU A 112 2.41 0.12 26.68
C LEU A 112 3.13 0.70 27.92
N SER A 113 4.06 1.62 27.70
CA SER A 113 4.69 2.41 28.76
C SER A 113 5.13 3.78 28.22
N SER A 114 5.81 4.58 29.06
CA SER A 114 6.44 5.82 28.60
C SER A 114 7.49 5.57 27.50
N LYS A 115 8.21 4.43 27.57
CA LYS A 115 9.29 4.08 26.63
C LYS A 115 8.89 3.08 25.55
N VAL A 116 7.90 2.24 25.80
CA VAL A 116 7.51 1.14 24.89
C VAL A 116 6.16 1.43 24.26
N LYS A 117 6.10 1.41 22.92
CA LYS A 117 4.87 1.58 22.14
C LYS A 117 4.67 0.37 21.25
N PHE A 118 3.42 -0.03 21.07
CA PHE A 118 3.05 -1.17 20.24
C PHE A 118 2.01 -0.74 19.20
N GLY A 119 2.11 -1.29 17.99
CA GLY A 119 1.16 -1.10 16.91
C GLY A 119 0.81 -2.42 16.25
N LEU A 120 -0.46 -2.59 15.90
CA LEU A 120 -0.98 -3.69 15.10
C LEU A 120 -1.76 -3.10 13.92
N GLY A 121 -1.46 -3.54 12.70
CA GLY A 121 -2.07 -3.05 11.48
C GLY A 121 -2.52 -4.17 10.56
N TYR A 122 -3.55 -3.92 9.77
CA TYR A 122 -3.95 -4.72 8.62
C TYR A 122 -4.07 -3.83 7.39
N GLN A 123 -3.64 -4.36 6.25
CA GLN A 123 -3.83 -3.73 4.95
C GLN A 123 -3.61 -4.68 3.77
N PRO A 124 -4.21 -4.41 2.61
CA PRO A 124 -3.82 -5.08 1.37
C PRO A 124 -2.38 -4.68 0.99
N TYR A 125 -1.58 -5.66 0.56
CA TYR A 125 -0.21 -5.46 0.10
C TYR A 125 -0.11 -5.42 -1.41
N SER A 126 -0.76 -6.37 -2.09
CA SER A 126 -0.81 -6.39 -3.54
C SER A 126 -2.13 -6.95 -4.01
N SER A 127 -2.54 -6.54 -5.21
CA SER A 127 -3.76 -7.03 -5.83
C SER A 127 -3.53 -7.34 -7.29
N LYS A 128 -4.16 -8.42 -7.75
CA LYS A 128 -4.18 -8.80 -9.15
C LYS A 128 -5.62 -8.73 -9.62
N THR A 129 -5.92 -7.83 -10.54
CA THR A 129 -7.25 -7.69 -11.14
C THR A 129 -7.10 -7.17 -12.56
N TYR A 130 -7.31 -8.06 -13.53
CA TYR A 130 -7.39 -7.72 -14.94
C TYR A 130 -8.26 -8.74 -15.68
N ASN A 131 -8.85 -8.30 -16.78
CA ASN A 131 -9.61 -9.14 -17.69
C ASN A 131 -9.38 -8.59 -19.11
N ILE A 132 -8.79 -9.42 -19.97
CA ILE A 132 -8.42 -9.08 -21.35
C ILE A 132 -8.92 -10.21 -22.25
N LEU A 133 -9.79 -9.88 -23.20
CA LEU A 133 -10.18 -10.78 -24.27
C LEU A 133 -9.50 -10.30 -25.56
N THR A 134 -8.82 -11.21 -26.24
CA THR A 134 -8.23 -10.98 -27.56
C THR A 134 -8.80 -12.00 -28.53
N THR A 135 -9.16 -11.55 -29.73
CA THR A 135 -9.59 -12.42 -30.82
C THR A 135 -8.66 -12.24 -32.00
N LYS A 136 -8.36 -13.33 -32.69
CA LYS A 136 -7.53 -13.35 -33.88
C LYS A 136 -8.14 -14.28 -34.91
N ASP A 137 -8.24 -13.81 -36.15
CA ASP A 137 -8.58 -14.66 -37.28
C ASP A 137 -7.39 -15.56 -37.64
N ILE A 138 -7.65 -16.85 -37.81
CA ILE A 138 -6.67 -17.86 -38.19
C ILE A 138 -7.03 -18.40 -39.58
N GLY A 139 -6.11 -18.24 -40.53
CA GLY A 139 -6.28 -18.72 -41.91
C GLY A 139 -7.27 -17.88 -42.72
N THR A 140 -7.77 -18.46 -43.81
CA THR A 140 -8.63 -17.79 -44.81
C THR A 140 -10.12 -18.05 -44.65
N GLU A 141 -10.54 -18.97 -43.76
CA GLU A 141 -11.93 -19.46 -43.66
C GLU A 141 -12.67 -19.04 -42.37
N GLY A 142 -12.49 -17.81 -41.91
CA GLY A 142 -13.31 -17.27 -40.80
C GLY A 142 -13.22 -18.05 -39.49
N ASN A 143 -12.16 -18.85 -39.30
CA ASN A 143 -11.80 -19.48 -38.03
C ASN A 143 -11.25 -18.40 -37.11
N GLN A 144 -11.79 -18.30 -35.89
CA GLN A 144 -11.33 -17.36 -34.89
C GLN A 144 -10.77 -18.12 -33.69
N GLN A 145 -9.62 -17.66 -33.20
CA GLN A 145 -9.12 -17.98 -31.88
C GLN A 145 -9.47 -16.85 -30.93
N ALA A 146 -10.01 -17.20 -29.76
CA ALA A 146 -10.19 -16.28 -28.65
C ALA A 146 -9.25 -16.68 -27.51
N ASN A 147 -8.45 -15.72 -27.04
CA ASN A 147 -7.64 -15.86 -25.84
C ASN A 147 -8.18 -14.91 -24.77
N PHE A 148 -8.55 -15.48 -23.62
CA PHE A 148 -9.08 -14.77 -22.48
C PHE A 148 -8.08 -14.85 -21.32
N PHE A 149 -7.59 -13.69 -20.89
CA PHE A 149 -6.66 -13.57 -19.79
C PHE A 149 -7.36 -12.90 -18.61
N LYS A 150 -7.41 -13.58 -17.47
CA LYS A 150 -8.01 -13.10 -16.23
C LYS A 150 -7.03 -13.26 -15.08
N GLY A 151 -6.74 -12.16 -14.40
CA GLY A 151 -6.01 -12.17 -13.14
C GLY A 151 -6.92 -11.75 -12.01
N GLU A 152 -6.90 -12.49 -10.91
CA GLU A 152 -7.71 -12.19 -9.73
C GLU A 152 -7.01 -12.53 -8.42
N GLY A 153 -7.39 -11.85 -7.34
CA GLY A 153 -6.94 -12.13 -5.99
C GLY A 153 -6.18 -10.98 -5.33
N THR A 154 -5.84 -11.18 -4.07
CA THR A 154 -5.20 -10.17 -3.22
C THR A 154 -4.29 -10.87 -2.22
N ILE A 155 -3.13 -10.25 -2.00
CA ILE A 155 -2.25 -10.57 -0.88
C ILE A 155 -2.43 -9.46 0.14
N SER A 156 -2.81 -9.84 1.36
CA SER A 156 -2.95 -8.94 2.50
C SER A 156 -1.78 -9.08 3.46
N THR A 157 -1.65 -8.11 4.34
CA THR A 157 -0.63 -8.06 5.38
C THR A 157 -1.26 -7.74 6.72
N VAL A 158 -0.87 -8.50 7.74
CA VAL A 158 -0.98 -8.08 9.13
C VAL A 158 0.42 -7.73 9.61
N GLU A 159 0.58 -6.56 10.21
CA GLU A 159 1.85 -6.06 10.73
C GLU A 159 1.75 -5.80 12.23
N ALA A 160 2.80 -6.16 12.96
CA ALA A 160 2.98 -5.86 14.38
C ALA A 160 4.29 -5.12 14.56
N ALA A 161 4.27 -4.01 15.30
CA ALA A 161 5.41 -3.12 15.48
C ALA A 161 5.62 -2.78 16.95
N LEU A 162 6.88 -2.78 17.37
CA LEU A 162 7.34 -2.35 18.68
C LEU A 162 8.32 -1.20 18.52
N SER A 163 8.12 -0.15 19.32
CA SER A 163 9.01 1.00 19.45
C SER A 163 9.54 1.04 20.88
N TYR A 164 10.85 1.22 21.03
CA TYR A 164 11.50 1.39 22.31
C TYR A 164 12.35 2.65 22.33
N GLN A 165 12.06 3.56 23.26
CA GLN A 165 12.85 4.75 23.50
C GLN A 165 14.05 4.40 24.40
N VAL A 166 15.24 4.35 23.81
CA VAL A 166 16.48 3.99 24.50
C VAL A 166 16.94 5.14 25.40
N ILE A 167 17.01 6.35 24.83
CA ILE A 167 17.29 7.61 25.52
C ILE A 167 16.32 8.68 25.01
N PRO A 168 16.14 9.80 25.73
CA PRO A 168 15.33 10.91 25.24
C PRO A 168 15.74 11.31 23.81
N GLY A 169 14.77 11.32 22.89
CA GLY A 169 14.99 11.60 21.48
C GLY A 169 15.46 10.41 20.61
N LEU A 170 15.98 9.31 21.16
CA LEU A 170 16.42 8.14 20.37
C LEU A 170 15.48 6.94 20.56
N GLY A 171 14.87 6.51 19.46
CA GLY A 171 14.06 5.30 19.36
C GLY A 171 14.75 4.22 18.54
N LEU A 172 14.54 2.97 18.96
CA LEU A 172 14.74 1.77 18.15
C LEU A 172 13.39 1.09 17.94
N GLY A 173 13.23 0.36 16.85
CA GLY A 173 11.99 -0.33 16.56
C GLY A 173 12.16 -1.59 15.74
N LEU A 174 11.21 -2.50 15.92
CA LEU A 174 11.09 -3.74 15.18
C LEU A 174 9.66 -3.86 14.68
N ARG A 175 9.49 -4.15 13.39
CA ARG A 175 8.21 -4.51 12.79
C ARG A 175 8.29 -5.87 12.15
N THR A 176 7.28 -6.69 12.37
CA THR A 176 7.11 -8.00 11.73
C THR A 176 5.85 -7.95 10.88
N ASN A 177 5.95 -8.34 9.61
CA ASN A 177 4.78 -8.46 8.75
C ASN A 177 4.52 -9.92 8.40
N PHE A 178 3.25 -10.30 8.39
CA PHE A 178 2.76 -11.57 7.87
C PHE A 178 1.93 -11.33 6.62
N TYR A 179 2.46 -11.78 5.49
CA TYR A 179 1.82 -11.74 4.18
C TYR A 179 1.03 -13.02 3.94
N PHE A 180 -0.24 -12.87 3.59
CA PHE A 180 -1.12 -14.00 3.31
C PHE A 180 -2.12 -13.67 2.20
N GLY A 181 -2.48 -14.69 1.42
CA GLY A 181 -3.48 -14.56 0.39
C GLY A 181 -3.21 -15.49 -0.78
N LYS A 182 -3.99 -15.31 -1.84
CA LYS A 182 -3.79 -15.99 -3.11
C LYS A 182 -4.01 -15.02 -4.26
N VAL A 183 -3.21 -15.16 -5.29
CA VAL A 183 -3.41 -14.52 -6.59
C VAL A 183 -3.38 -15.60 -7.66
N SER A 184 -4.27 -15.48 -8.64
CA SER A 184 -4.41 -16.44 -9.73
C SER A 184 -4.32 -15.72 -11.06
N ASP A 185 -3.61 -16.33 -12.00
CA ASP A 185 -3.58 -16.00 -13.40
C ASP A 185 -4.27 -17.13 -14.16
N ILE A 186 -5.27 -16.79 -14.95
CA ILE A 186 -6.04 -17.70 -15.78
C ILE A 186 -5.89 -17.24 -17.23
N GLU A 187 -5.45 -18.14 -18.08
CA GLU A 187 -5.41 -17.98 -19.53
C GLU A 187 -6.30 -19.07 -20.13
N GLU A 188 -7.27 -18.67 -20.94
CA GLU A 188 -8.20 -19.56 -21.61
C GLU A 188 -8.07 -19.37 -23.11
N VAL A 189 -7.94 -20.47 -23.83
CA VAL A 189 -7.84 -20.50 -25.29
C VAL A 189 -9.00 -21.32 -25.82
N THR A 190 -9.73 -20.75 -26.77
CA THR A 190 -10.79 -21.45 -27.49
C THR A 190 -10.78 -21.08 -28.97
N PHE A 191 -11.37 -21.94 -29.78
CA PHE A 191 -11.55 -21.73 -31.21
C PHE A 191 -13.04 -21.67 -31.54
N LYS A 192 -13.36 -20.97 -32.62
CA LYS A 192 -14.71 -20.95 -33.17
C LYS A 192 -15.20 -22.39 -33.40
N ASN A 193 -16.37 -22.71 -32.86
CA ASN A 193 -16.99 -24.05 -32.87
C ASN A 193 -16.28 -25.14 -32.02
N ALA A 194 -15.30 -24.79 -31.18
CA ALA A 194 -14.75 -25.75 -30.22
C ALA A 194 -15.75 -26.00 -29.08
N GLU A 195 -15.99 -27.27 -28.76
CA GLU A 195 -16.84 -27.67 -27.63
C GLU A 195 -16.18 -27.42 -26.27
N LEU A 196 -14.84 -27.48 -26.23
CA LEU A 196 -14.05 -27.34 -25.02
C LEU A 196 -13.13 -26.13 -25.10
N ILE A 197 -12.94 -25.49 -23.95
CA ILE A 197 -11.95 -24.46 -23.69
C ILE A 197 -10.73 -25.14 -23.09
N ASN A 198 -9.54 -24.76 -23.55
CA ASN A 198 -8.30 -25.13 -22.88
C ASN A 198 -7.88 -24.00 -21.93
N GLY A 199 -7.66 -24.33 -20.66
CA GLY A 199 -7.39 -23.37 -19.59
C GLY A 199 -6.05 -23.66 -18.91
N TYR A 200 -5.23 -22.63 -18.82
CA TYR A 200 -3.99 -22.59 -18.05
C TYR A 200 -4.22 -21.73 -16.82
N GLN A 201 -4.00 -22.29 -15.64
CA GLN A 201 -4.18 -21.58 -14.38
C GLN A 201 -2.90 -21.67 -13.55
N THR A 202 -2.35 -20.51 -13.18
CA THR A 202 -1.27 -20.41 -12.19
C THR A 202 -1.82 -19.77 -10.93
N THR A 203 -1.86 -20.51 -9.82
CA THR A 203 -2.30 -20.01 -8.51
C THR A 203 -1.10 -19.87 -7.58
N ASN A 204 -0.83 -18.66 -7.13
CA ASN A 204 0.22 -18.34 -6.18
C ASN A 204 -0.37 -18.12 -4.80
N LYS A 205 -0.12 -19.04 -3.87
CA LYS A 205 -0.52 -18.94 -2.46
C LYS A 205 0.65 -18.45 -1.64
N VAL A 206 0.48 -17.29 -1.02
CA VAL A 206 1.52 -16.64 -0.22
C VAL A 206 1.25 -16.88 1.26
N LYS A 207 2.27 -17.36 1.97
CA LYS A 207 2.35 -17.37 3.44
C LYS A 207 3.79 -17.04 3.81
N SER A 208 4.04 -15.79 4.16
CA SER A 208 5.41 -15.31 4.32
C SER A 208 5.54 -14.30 5.43
N PHE A 209 6.70 -14.29 6.09
CA PHE A 209 7.06 -13.28 7.07
C PHE A 209 8.21 -12.42 6.57
N ASN A 210 8.25 -11.17 7.00
CA ASN A 210 9.44 -10.33 6.94
C ASN A 210 9.61 -9.54 8.23
N PHE A 211 10.80 -8.96 8.38
CA PHE A 211 11.16 -8.13 9.52
C PHE A 211 11.70 -6.80 9.02
N THR A 212 11.41 -5.72 9.75
CA THR A 212 11.96 -4.38 9.52
C THR A 212 12.54 -3.88 10.83
N LEU A 213 13.81 -3.50 10.82
CA LEU A 213 14.42 -2.75 11.91
C LEU A 213 14.35 -1.26 11.60
N GLY A 214 14.18 -0.44 12.64
CA GLY A 214 14.15 1.01 12.53
C GLY A 214 14.98 1.67 13.62
N ALA A 215 15.52 2.84 13.28
CA ALA A 215 16.10 3.79 14.21
C ALA A 215 15.55 5.19 13.90
N ALA A 216 15.30 5.98 14.92
CA ALA A 216 14.84 7.35 14.79
C ALA A 216 15.44 8.22 15.89
N TYR A 217 15.94 9.40 15.51
CA TYR A 217 16.48 10.39 16.43
C TYR A 217 15.75 11.72 16.25
N GLN A 218 15.41 12.37 17.36
CA GLN A 218 14.82 13.70 17.42
C GLN A 218 15.56 14.54 18.45
N HIS A 219 16.12 15.65 17.99
CA HIS A 219 16.69 16.68 18.84
C HIS A 219 15.80 17.93 18.82
N LYS A 220 15.38 18.39 19.99
CA LYS A 220 14.67 19.66 20.15
C LYS A 220 15.65 20.72 20.66
N THR A 221 15.69 21.85 19.97
CA THR A 221 16.49 23.02 20.34
C THR A 221 15.73 23.91 21.34
N SER A 222 16.43 24.86 21.97
CA SER A 222 15.83 25.84 22.89
C SER A 222 14.85 26.83 22.23
N THR A 223 14.81 26.87 20.89
CA THR A 223 13.96 27.81 20.11
C THR A 223 12.74 27.11 19.50
N ASP A 224 12.30 25.99 20.08
CA ASP A 224 11.20 25.12 19.60
C ASP A 224 11.42 24.51 18.21
N HIS A 225 12.62 24.62 17.64
CA HIS A 225 12.98 23.91 16.42
C HIS A 225 13.39 22.48 16.74
N LYS A 226 13.07 21.56 15.84
CA LYS A 226 13.43 20.16 15.93
C LYS A 226 14.15 19.69 14.68
N ILE A 227 15.15 18.85 14.89
CA ILE A 227 15.85 18.11 13.84
C ILE A 227 15.53 16.64 14.05
N THR A 228 15.09 15.95 13.00
CA THR A 228 14.84 14.51 13.02
C THR A 228 15.70 13.80 11.98
N ALA A 229 16.13 12.60 12.32
CA ALA A 229 16.78 11.69 11.40
C ALA A 229 16.22 10.29 11.65
N GLY A 230 16.11 9.47 10.61
CA GLY A 230 15.70 8.10 10.80
C GLY A 230 16.07 7.23 9.63
N ALA A 231 16.20 5.94 9.93
CA ALA A 231 16.52 4.93 8.94
C ALA A 231 15.80 3.63 9.28
N THR A 232 15.48 2.85 8.26
CA THR A 232 14.93 1.51 8.39
C THR A 232 15.60 0.55 7.43
N TYR A 233 15.66 -0.71 7.85
CA TYR A 233 16.13 -1.81 7.02
C TYR A 233 15.12 -2.93 7.09
N GLN A 234 14.46 -3.16 5.96
CA GLN A 234 13.57 -4.28 5.74
C GLN A 234 14.38 -5.46 5.21
N PHE A 235 14.36 -6.54 5.97
CA PHE A 235 14.91 -7.81 5.55
C PHE A 235 14.00 -8.43 4.48
N GLY A 236 14.63 -9.08 3.49
CA GLY A 236 13.92 -9.94 2.56
C GLY A 236 13.22 -11.10 3.29
N ASN A 237 12.30 -11.78 2.61
CA ASN A 237 11.46 -12.76 3.30
C ASN A 237 12.20 -14.04 3.74
N GLY A 238 11.68 -14.65 4.81
CA GLY A 238 12.02 -16.02 5.24
C GLY A 238 10.93 -17.06 4.94
N GLY A 239 9.95 -16.74 4.07
CA GLY A 239 8.77 -17.58 3.79
C GLY A 239 8.76 -18.22 2.40
N THR A 240 7.76 -19.07 2.16
CA THR A 240 7.55 -19.78 0.88
C THR A 240 6.28 -19.31 0.19
N MET A 241 6.35 -19.07 -1.12
CA MET A 241 5.18 -19.04 -2.00
C MET A 241 5.04 -20.41 -2.64
N GLU A 242 3.84 -20.95 -2.59
CA GLU A 242 3.47 -22.16 -3.33
C GLU A 242 2.76 -21.74 -4.60
N SER A 243 3.31 -22.13 -5.74
CA SER A 243 2.74 -21.87 -7.06
C SER A 243 2.23 -23.18 -7.64
N THR A 244 0.94 -23.26 -7.91
CA THR A 244 0.31 -24.40 -8.57
C THR A 244 -0.06 -24.00 -10.00
N TYR A 245 0.58 -24.64 -10.97
CA TYR A 245 0.21 -24.57 -12.37
C TYR A 245 -0.72 -25.75 -12.70
N THR A 246 -1.81 -25.48 -13.40
CA THR A 246 -2.79 -26.47 -13.85
C THR A 246 -3.18 -26.19 -15.29
N ASN A 247 -3.01 -27.17 -16.16
CA ASN A 247 -3.57 -27.20 -17.51
C ASN A 247 -4.81 -28.10 -17.51
N SER A 248 -5.94 -27.59 -17.96
CA SER A 248 -7.18 -28.35 -18.00
C SER A 248 -8.04 -28.01 -19.22
N THR A 249 -8.99 -28.88 -19.53
CA THR A 249 -10.05 -28.63 -20.52
C THR A 249 -11.41 -28.68 -19.85
N TYR A 250 -12.32 -27.79 -20.24
CA TYR A 250 -13.67 -27.69 -19.68
C TYR A 250 -14.59 -26.88 -20.60
N PHE A 251 -15.87 -26.83 -20.28
CA PHE A 251 -16.83 -25.89 -20.87
C PHE A 251 -17.56 -25.11 -19.77
N TYR A 252 -18.21 -24.01 -20.13
CA TYR A 252 -18.99 -23.21 -19.19
C TYR A 252 -20.48 -23.51 -19.28
N THR A 253 -21.11 -23.70 -18.11
CA THR A 253 -22.57 -23.63 -17.96
C THR A 253 -22.89 -22.47 -17.02
N GLY A 254 -23.31 -21.34 -17.58
CA GLY A 254 -23.36 -20.07 -16.85
C GLY A 254 -21.94 -19.60 -16.50
N GLU A 255 -21.69 -19.31 -15.22
CA GLU A 255 -20.36 -18.90 -14.72
C GLU A 255 -19.50 -20.08 -14.21
N ASN A 256 -20.04 -21.30 -14.21
CA ASN A 256 -19.38 -22.47 -13.64
C ASN A 256 -18.69 -23.31 -14.71
N ARG A 257 -17.45 -23.71 -14.45
CA ARG A 257 -16.71 -24.68 -15.25
C ARG A 257 -17.28 -26.08 -15.02
N GLN A 258 -17.57 -26.79 -16.09
CA GLN A 258 -18.08 -28.16 -16.10
C GLN A 258 -17.12 -29.08 -16.85
N ASN A 259 -17.12 -30.36 -16.46
CA ASN A 259 -16.28 -31.42 -17.06
C ASN A 259 -14.79 -31.02 -17.11
N VAL A 260 -14.27 -30.56 -15.96
CA VAL A 260 -12.86 -30.16 -15.83
C VAL A 260 -11.97 -31.40 -15.87
N ASN A 261 -11.28 -31.59 -16.99
CA ASN A 261 -10.26 -32.63 -17.15
C ASN A 261 -8.87 -32.01 -16.98
N ILE A 262 -8.09 -32.47 -16.00
CA ILE A 262 -6.74 -31.96 -15.72
C ILE A 262 -5.74 -32.74 -16.59
N ILE A 263 -5.06 -32.03 -17.48
CA ILE A 263 -4.07 -32.58 -18.41
C ILE A 263 -2.69 -32.64 -17.74
N ASP A 264 -2.31 -31.55 -17.08
CA ASP A 264 -1.03 -31.42 -16.39
C ASP A 264 -1.18 -30.55 -15.14
N GLN A 265 -0.43 -30.88 -14.10
CA GLN A 265 -0.40 -30.12 -12.87
C GLN A 265 1.00 -30.16 -12.25
N ASN A 266 1.54 -28.97 -11.99
CA ASN A 266 2.86 -28.81 -11.39
C ASN A 266 2.78 -27.90 -10.16
N VAL A 267 3.47 -28.27 -9.09
CA VAL A 267 3.56 -27.47 -7.87
C VAL A 267 5.02 -27.10 -7.65
N SER A 268 5.29 -25.80 -7.52
CA SER A 268 6.62 -25.29 -7.22
C SER A 268 6.59 -24.40 -5.97
N LYS A 269 7.74 -24.29 -5.31
CA LYS A 269 7.92 -23.41 -4.15
C LYS A 269 9.02 -22.40 -4.43
N SER A 270 8.69 -21.11 -4.28
CA SER A 270 9.66 -20.02 -4.42
C SER A 270 9.96 -19.39 -3.06
N LYS A 271 11.22 -18.99 -2.89
CA LYS A 271 11.70 -18.11 -1.82
C LYS A 271 12.00 -16.72 -2.43
N ASN A 272 12.29 -15.70 -1.62
CA ASN A 272 12.66 -14.34 -2.06
C ASN A 272 11.53 -13.47 -2.66
N LEU A 273 10.35 -13.47 -2.04
CA LEU A 273 9.18 -12.71 -2.53
C LEU A 273 9.17 -11.24 -2.15
N ILE A 274 9.69 -10.92 -0.97
CA ILE A 274 9.70 -9.56 -0.43
C ILE A 274 11.11 -9.01 -0.59
N PRO A 275 11.28 -7.79 -1.15
CA PRO A 275 12.59 -7.28 -1.45
C PRO A 275 13.25 -6.80 -0.16
N GLN A 276 14.58 -6.81 -0.16
CA GLN A 276 15.34 -6.03 0.81
C GLN A 276 15.17 -4.56 0.46
N MET A 277 14.89 -3.74 1.47
CA MET A 277 14.68 -2.31 1.30
C MET A 277 15.38 -1.56 2.41
N PHE A 278 16.15 -0.54 2.04
CA PHE A 278 16.76 0.40 2.96
C PHE A 278 16.12 1.77 2.75
N THR A 279 15.73 2.42 3.83
CA THR A 279 15.12 3.74 3.80
C THR A 279 15.85 4.64 4.77
N ALA A 280 16.18 5.85 4.34
CA ALA A 280 16.81 6.87 5.18
C ALA A 280 16.18 8.23 4.91
N GLY A 281 16.04 9.03 5.96
CA GLY A 281 15.50 10.38 5.83
C GLY A 281 15.95 11.32 6.93
N ILE A 282 15.76 12.60 6.66
CA ILE A 282 16.04 13.71 7.57
C ILE A 282 14.87 14.68 7.54
N GLY A 283 14.62 15.33 8.66
CA GLY A 283 13.57 16.31 8.81
C GLY A 283 13.97 17.48 9.68
N TYR A 284 13.33 18.60 9.43
CA TYR A 284 13.48 19.83 10.20
C TYR A 284 12.13 20.51 10.33
N GLY A 285 11.88 21.13 11.47
CA GLY A 285 10.64 21.82 11.70
C GLY A 285 10.63 22.64 12.96
N ARG A 286 9.48 23.24 13.22
CA ARG A 286 9.17 23.94 14.46
C ARG A 286 7.93 23.31 15.09
N ASP A 287 8.05 22.96 16.36
CA ASP A 287 7.00 22.30 17.12
C ASP A 287 5.67 23.07 16.99
N ALA A 288 4.60 22.32 16.72
CA ALA A 288 3.24 22.84 16.52
C ALA A 288 3.10 23.98 15.49
N ARG A 289 4.01 24.08 14.50
CA ARG A 289 3.93 25.06 13.40
C ARG A 289 4.14 24.43 12.04
N TRP A 290 5.27 23.77 11.83
CA TRP A 290 5.59 23.17 10.54
C TRP A 290 6.69 22.12 10.65
N PHE A 291 6.73 21.25 9.65
CA PHE A 291 7.77 20.25 9.49
C PHE A 291 7.96 19.96 8.02
N ALA A 292 9.22 19.77 7.61
CA ALA A 292 9.60 19.32 6.29
C ALA A 292 10.59 18.16 6.43
N SER A 293 10.53 17.21 5.51
CA SER A 293 11.32 15.99 5.50
C SER A 293 11.66 15.59 4.08
N ALA A 294 12.84 14.99 3.93
CA ALA A 294 13.28 14.34 2.70
C ALA A 294 13.73 12.91 3.01
N GLN A 295 13.47 12.01 2.08
CA GLN A 295 13.72 10.59 2.23
C GLN A 295 14.21 9.97 0.92
N VAL A 296 15.08 8.98 1.05
CA VAL A 296 15.45 8.05 -0.01
C VAL A 296 15.11 6.63 0.42
N ASP A 297 14.49 5.90 -0.50
CA ASP A 297 14.25 4.47 -0.41
C ASP A 297 15.09 3.78 -1.48
N TYR A 298 15.82 2.75 -1.10
CA TYR A 298 16.54 1.86 -2.00
C TYR A 298 15.94 0.46 -1.89
N THR A 299 15.51 -0.10 -3.02
CA THR A 299 14.95 -1.45 -3.10
C THR A 299 15.88 -2.32 -3.92
N LYS A 300 16.39 -3.39 -3.31
CA LYS A 300 17.27 -4.34 -3.99
C LYS A 300 16.50 -5.17 -5.00
N GLY A 301 17.06 -5.30 -6.19
CA GLY A 301 16.59 -6.18 -7.26
C GLY A 301 16.56 -7.64 -6.82
N ARG A 302 15.72 -8.42 -7.52
CA ARG A 302 15.52 -9.85 -7.22
C ARG A 302 15.01 -10.60 -8.44
N THR A 303 15.28 -11.89 -8.49
CA THR A 303 14.69 -12.79 -9.47
C THR A 303 13.51 -13.53 -8.84
N ILE A 304 12.37 -13.51 -9.51
CA ILE A 304 11.21 -14.32 -9.14
C ILE A 304 10.87 -15.27 -10.29
N ASN A 305 10.32 -16.45 -9.98
CA ASN A 305 9.76 -17.30 -11.00
C ASN A 305 8.36 -16.80 -11.38
N PHE A 306 8.15 -16.49 -12.64
CA PHE A 306 6.88 -16.04 -13.21
C PHE A 306 6.50 -16.95 -14.39
N LEU A 307 5.34 -17.62 -14.28
CA LEU A 307 4.87 -18.59 -15.30
C LEU A 307 5.94 -19.62 -15.70
N GLY A 308 6.71 -20.10 -14.72
CA GLY A 308 7.80 -21.08 -14.95
C GLY A 308 9.12 -20.50 -15.47
N ASN A 309 9.17 -19.20 -15.82
CA ASN A 309 10.39 -18.54 -16.30
C ASN A 309 10.96 -17.58 -15.24
N PRO A 310 12.30 -17.46 -15.12
CA PRO A 310 12.90 -16.47 -14.24
C PRO A 310 12.64 -15.05 -14.78
N PHE A 311 12.08 -14.19 -13.93
CA PHE A 311 11.85 -12.78 -14.21
C PHE A 311 12.67 -11.92 -13.24
N GLU A 312 13.50 -11.05 -13.79
CA GLU A 312 14.44 -10.22 -13.03
C GLU A 312 13.89 -8.82 -12.77
N TYR A 313 13.75 -8.48 -11.49
CA TYR A 313 13.57 -7.12 -11.02
C TYR A 313 14.95 -6.47 -10.82
N LYS A 314 15.15 -5.30 -11.39
CA LYS A 314 16.33 -4.47 -11.18
C LYS A 314 16.25 -3.72 -9.85
N ASP A 315 17.37 -3.17 -9.42
CA ASP A 315 17.41 -2.22 -8.30
C ASP A 315 16.53 -1.00 -8.62
N GLY A 316 15.78 -0.57 -7.60
CA GLY A 316 14.89 0.58 -7.67
C GLY A 316 15.22 1.57 -6.57
N TYR A 317 14.83 2.83 -6.78
CA TYR A 317 14.93 3.85 -5.76
C TYR A 317 13.73 4.80 -5.81
N LYS A 318 13.35 5.34 -4.65
CA LYS A 318 12.34 6.38 -4.53
C LYS A 318 12.90 7.54 -3.73
N ILE A 319 12.75 8.76 -4.24
CA ILE A 319 13.11 9.99 -3.55
C ILE A 319 11.80 10.71 -3.24
N SER A 320 11.61 11.08 -1.99
CA SER A 320 10.40 11.74 -1.51
C SER A 320 10.75 12.98 -0.71
N ALA A 321 9.96 14.04 -0.87
CA ALA A 321 10.04 15.23 -0.05
C ALA A 321 8.63 15.65 0.34
N GLY A 322 8.42 16.02 1.59
CA GLY A 322 7.10 16.38 2.07
C GLY A 322 7.10 16.87 3.50
N GLY A 323 5.93 17.30 3.96
CA GLY A 323 5.83 17.97 5.24
C GLY A 323 4.41 18.31 5.61
N TRP A 324 4.29 19.01 6.73
CA TRP A 324 3.03 19.52 7.22
C TRP A 324 3.18 20.94 7.77
N PHE A 325 2.07 21.68 7.76
CA PHE A 325 1.97 23.02 8.31
C PHE A 325 0.63 23.16 9.03
N ILE A 326 0.66 23.78 10.21
CA ILE A 326 -0.52 24.18 10.95
C ILE A 326 -0.45 25.69 11.23
N PRO A 327 -1.42 26.49 10.75
CA PRO A 327 -1.39 27.93 10.93
C PRO A 327 -1.31 28.34 12.41
N ASN A 328 -2.24 27.82 13.22
CA ASN A 328 -2.29 28.05 14.65
C ASN A 328 -3.12 26.96 15.36
N ALA A 329 -2.44 26.06 16.05
CA ALA A 329 -3.06 24.96 16.80
C ALA A 329 -4.05 25.42 17.88
N ASN A 330 -3.83 26.62 18.44
CA ASN A 330 -4.57 27.15 19.59
C ASN A 330 -5.58 28.25 19.22
N ASP A 331 -5.84 28.47 17.92
CA ASP A 331 -6.81 29.49 17.50
C ASP A 331 -8.23 29.05 17.89
N PHE A 332 -8.90 29.81 18.77
CA PHE A 332 -10.27 29.52 19.20
C PHE A 332 -11.33 30.06 18.22
N ARG A 333 -10.98 31.02 17.35
CA ARG A 333 -11.91 31.72 16.46
C ARG A 333 -12.05 31.05 15.11
N SER A 334 -10.93 30.59 14.53
CA SER A 334 -10.92 29.98 13.20
C SER A 334 -10.64 28.49 13.26
N TYR A 335 -11.60 27.68 12.78
CA TYR A 335 -11.43 26.23 12.67
C TYR A 335 -10.30 25.84 11.71
N PHE A 336 -10.22 26.50 10.55
CA PHE A 336 -9.23 26.21 9.52
C PHE A 336 -7.80 26.54 9.96
N SER A 337 -7.62 27.45 10.93
CA SER A 337 -6.31 27.69 11.54
C SER A 337 -5.77 26.45 12.30
N ARG A 338 -6.66 25.57 12.75
CA ARG A 338 -6.33 24.33 13.50
C ARG A 338 -6.18 23.10 12.60
N VAL A 339 -6.46 23.23 11.30
CA VAL A 339 -6.32 22.13 10.33
C VAL A 339 -4.84 21.92 10.03
N ILE A 340 -4.41 20.66 10.00
CA ILE A 340 -3.04 20.31 9.62
C ILE A 340 -3.02 20.02 8.13
N TYR A 341 -2.36 20.89 7.38
CA TYR A 341 -2.17 20.74 5.95
C TYR A 341 -0.91 19.94 5.68
N ARG A 342 -0.99 18.99 4.75
CA ARG A 342 0.11 18.11 4.34
C ARG A 342 0.36 18.25 2.86
N TYR A 343 1.62 18.17 2.49
CA TYR A 343 2.06 18.24 1.11
C TYR A 343 3.26 17.31 0.91
N GLY A 344 3.41 16.80 -0.30
CA GLY A 344 4.56 16.00 -0.67
C GLY A 344 4.67 15.77 -2.16
N ALA A 345 5.86 15.33 -2.55
CA ALA A 345 6.21 14.97 -3.90
C ALA A 345 7.15 13.77 -3.85
N PHE A 346 7.08 12.92 -4.89
CA PHE A 346 8.01 11.82 -5.02
C PHE A 346 8.35 11.52 -6.47
N TYR A 347 9.52 10.93 -6.64
CA TYR A 347 9.98 10.30 -7.87
C TYR A 347 10.43 8.88 -7.55
N GLU A 348 9.99 7.92 -8.35
CA GLU A 348 10.27 6.50 -8.18
C GLU A 348 10.82 5.92 -9.48
N LYS A 349 12.01 5.32 -9.40
CA LYS A 349 12.51 4.38 -10.39
C LYS A 349 12.17 2.97 -9.92
N GLY A 350 11.18 2.34 -10.55
CA GLY A 350 10.77 0.97 -10.20
C GLY A 350 11.78 -0.08 -10.66
N GLY A 351 11.66 -1.29 -10.13
CA GLY A 351 12.51 -2.44 -10.52
C GLY A 351 12.07 -3.14 -11.82
N LEU A 352 10.96 -2.71 -12.45
CA LEU A 352 10.48 -3.29 -13.70
C LEU A 352 11.21 -2.68 -14.90
N ASN A 353 11.89 -3.54 -15.66
CA ASN A 353 12.46 -3.21 -16.96
C ASN A 353 11.76 -4.04 -18.03
N ILE A 354 11.01 -3.39 -18.92
CA ILE A 354 10.23 -4.05 -19.97
C ILE A 354 10.66 -3.44 -21.30
N ASN A 355 10.99 -4.27 -22.28
CA ASN A 355 11.46 -3.84 -23.60
C ASN A 355 12.61 -2.82 -23.53
N GLY A 356 13.56 -3.04 -22.61
CA GLY A 356 14.73 -2.18 -22.41
C GLY A 356 14.44 -0.83 -21.75
N LYS A 357 13.21 -0.56 -21.30
CA LYS A 357 12.82 0.69 -20.64
C LYS A 357 12.42 0.46 -19.19
N ASP A 358 12.92 1.34 -18.32
CA ASP A 358 12.55 1.36 -16.90
C ASP A 358 11.18 2.00 -16.73
N ILE A 359 10.34 1.42 -15.86
CA ILE A 359 9.02 1.96 -15.51
C ILE A 359 9.19 2.93 -14.35
N ASN A 360 9.34 4.21 -14.68
CA ASN A 360 9.46 5.28 -13.69
C ASN A 360 8.08 5.85 -13.34
N GLY A 361 7.98 6.46 -12.15
CA GLY A 361 6.79 7.15 -11.69
C GLY A 361 7.13 8.42 -10.93
N TYR A 362 6.20 9.35 -10.93
CA TYR A 362 6.28 10.56 -10.12
C TYR A 362 4.88 11.00 -9.73
N GLY A 363 4.79 11.69 -8.60
CA GLY A 363 3.51 12.12 -8.08
C GLY A 363 3.63 13.25 -7.06
N LEU A 364 2.50 13.91 -6.86
CA LEU A 364 2.27 14.91 -5.84
C LEU A 364 1.17 14.42 -4.91
N SER A 365 1.29 14.76 -3.63
CA SER A 365 0.32 14.44 -2.61
C SER A 365 -0.06 15.69 -1.83
N LEU A 366 -1.35 15.85 -1.57
CA LEU A 366 -1.89 16.88 -0.70
C LEU A 366 -2.80 16.22 0.32
N GLY A 367 -2.88 16.76 1.53
CA GLY A 367 -3.81 16.26 2.52
C GLY A 367 -4.14 17.26 3.61
N ALA A 368 -5.18 16.94 4.36
CA ALA A 368 -5.65 17.73 5.48
C ALA A 368 -6.15 16.80 6.59
N ASN A 369 -5.78 17.11 7.83
CA ASN A 369 -6.36 16.51 9.02
C ASN A 369 -7.28 17.54 9.68
N PHE A 370 -8.50 17.11 9.95
CA PHE A 370 -9.58 17.88 10.53
C PHE A 370 -9.83 17.39 11.95
N PRO A 371 -9.27 18.06 12.99
CA PRO A 371 -9.50 17.68 14.37
C PRO A 371 -10.97 17.87 14.77
N ILE A 372 -11.49 16.93 15.55
CA ILE A 372 -12.84 16.92 16.10
C ILE A 372 -12.72 16.98 17.61
N LYS A 373 -12.96 18.17 18.19
CA LYS A 373 -12.95 18.42 19.65
C LYS A 373 -11.71 17.83 20.36
N PRO A 374 -10.50 18.27 20.00
CA PRO A 374 -9.30 17.80 20.69
C PRO A 374 -9.38 18.18 22.19
N SER A 375 -9.04 17.22 23.04
CA SER A 375 -8.93 17.37 24.49
C SER A 375 -7.56 16.84 24.93
N ILE A 376 -7.15 17.16 26.16
CA ILE A 376 -5.88 16.66 26.74
C ILE A 376 -5.86 15.13 26.76
N ASN A 377 -7.02 14.49 26.92
CA ASN A 377 -7.13 13.04 27.05
C ASN A 377 -7.58 12.34 25.76
N SER A 378 -8.02 13.07 24.73
CA SER A 378 -8.54 12.47 23.52
C SER A 378 -8.29 13.33 22.28
N PHE A 379 -7.94 12.66 21.18
CA PHE A 379 -7.76 13.29 19.88
C PHE A 379 -8.53 12.48 18.83
N SER A 380 -9.60 13.07 18.31
CA SER A 380 -10.34 12.50 17.18
C SER A 380 -10.13 13.37 15.96
N SER A 381 -9.95 12.77 14.78
CA SER A 381 -9.82 13.52 13.53
C SER A 381 -10.32 12.75 12.33
N ILE A 382 -10.71 13.47 11.29
CA ILE A 382 -10.90 12.93 9.94
C ILE A 382 -9.75 13.40 9.08
N ASP A 383 -9.18 12.48 8.33
CA ASP A 383 -8.03 12.68 7.46
C ASP A 383 -8.49 12.57 6.01
N PHE A 384 -8.03 13.50 5.16
CA PHE A 384 -8.21 13.44 3.72
C PHE A 384 -6.85 13.56 3.03
N ALA A 385 -6.65 12.80 1.97
CA ALA A 385 -5.51 12.99 1.07
C ALA A 385 -5.90 12.74 -0.37
N VAL A 386 -5.25 13.48 -1.26
CA VAL A 386 -5.28 13.25 -2.71
C VAL A 386 -3.86 13.08 -3.19
N GLU A 387 -3.64 12.06 -4.02
CA GLU A 387 -2.36 11.76 -4.62
C GLU A 387 -2.56 11.64 -6.12
N PHE A 388 -1.78 12.35 -6.91
CA PHE A 388 -1.91 12.34 -8.36
C PHE A 388 -0.55 12.33 -9.03
N GLY A 389 -0.46 11.65 -10.17
CA GLY A 389 0.82 11.44 -10.81
C GLY A 389 0.73 10.60 -12.06
N LYS A 390 1.91 10.18 -12.54
CA LYS A 390 2.07 9.30 -13.69
C LYS A 390 3.10 8.23 -13.42
N LYS A 391 2.89 7.05 -14.01
CA LYS A 391 3.79 5.90 -13.97
C LYS A 391 3.86 5.26 -15.35
N GLY A 392 5.05 4.84 -15.76
CA GLY A 392 5.29 4.21 -17.06
C GLY A 392 5.41 5.19 -18.22
N THR A 393 5.50 4.62 -19.42
CA THR A 393 5.77 5.32 -20.67
C THR A 393 4.93 4.74 -21.80
N VAL A 394 4.66 5.54 -22.83
CA VAL A 394 4.02 5.07 -24.08
C VAL A 394 5.05 4.56 -25.09
N GLN A 395 6.34 4.90 -24.89
CA GLN A 395 7.43 4.47 -25.77
C GLN A 395 7.51 2.94 -25.84
N ASN A 396 7.89 2.40 -27.01
CA ASN A 396 7.96 0.96 -27.27
C ASN A 396 6.63 0.23 -27.04
N ASN A 397 5.50 0.89 -27.35
CA ASN A 397 4.15 0.36 -27.18
C ASN A 397 3.83 -0.05 -25.73
N LEU A 398 4.51 0.57 -24.76
CA LEU A 398 4.24 0.37 -23.34
C LEU A 398 3.00 1.16 -22.91
N VAL A 399 2.50 0.89 -21.71
CA VAL A 399 1.30 1.51 -21.16
C VAL A 399 1.69 2.61 -20.16
N GLN A 400 1.28 3.84 -20.42
CA GLN A 400 1.36 4.88 -19.41
C GLN A 400 0.11 4.87 -18.54
N GLN A 401 0.30 4.95 -17.23
CA GLN A 401 -0.76 5.10 -16.22
C GLN A 401 -0.69 6.50 -15.62
N GLY A 402 -1.71 7.33 -15.87
CA GLY A 402 -2.02 8.46 -15.00
C GLY A 402 -2.87 7.99 -13.83
N PHE A 403 -2.70 8.56 -12.64
CA PHE A 403 -3.53 8.20 -11.48
C PHE A 403 -3.96 9.41 -10.67
N ILE A 404 -5.15 9.31 -10.06
CA ILE A 404 -5.69 10.21 -9.04
C ILE A 404 -6.31 9.33 -7.94
N ASN A 405 -5.68 9.30 -6.79
CA ASN A 405 -6.08 8.49 -5.64
C ASN A 405 -6.62 9.40 -4.54
N PHE A 406 -7.86 9.16 -4.13
CA PHE A 406 -8.47 9.81 -2.97
C PHE A 406 -8.41 8.87 -1.77
N LYS A 407 -7.98 9.38 -0.63
CA LYS A 407 -7.87 8.63 0.63
C LYS A 407 -8.64 9.36 1.70
N ILE A 408 -9.50 8.65 2.41
CA ILE A 408 -10.24 9.16 3.56
C ILE A 408 -9.94 8.26 4.74
N GLY A 409 -9.62 8.85 5.88
CA GLY A 409 -9.32 8.11 7.10
C GLY A 409 -9.96 8.74 8.32
N PHE A 410 -10.06 7.96 9.37
CA PHE A 410 -10.41 8.43 10.70
C PHE A 410 -9.33 8.04 11.69
N ASN A 411 -9.24 8.82 12.74
CA ASN A 411 -8.37 8.57 13.88
C ASN A 411 -9.15 8.83 15.16
N PHE A 412 -9.19 7.84 16.03
CA PHE A 412 -9.76 7.93 17.36
C PHE A 412 -8.67 7.57 18.35
N ALA A 413 -8.11 8.58 19.00
CA ALA A 413 -7.12 8.41 20.05
C ALA A 413 -7.71 8.81 21.40
N ASP A 414 -7.56 7.95 22.40
CA ASP A 414 -8.05 8.17 23.75
C ASP A 414 -7.16 7.44 24.79
N ARG A 415 -7.23 7.85 26.05
CA ARG A 415 -6.57 7.16 27.15
C ARG A 415 -7.35 5.91 27.53
N TRP A 416 -7.00 4.78 26.92
CA TRP A 416 -7.56 3.50 27.32
C TRP A 416 -6.87 3.04 28.61
N PHE A 417 -7.58 2.26 29.44
CA PHE A 417 -7.05 1.67 30.68
C PHE A 417 -6.82 2.66 31.84
N ILE A 418 -7.59 3.75 31.91
CA ILE A 418 -7.68 4.54 33.15
C ILE A 418 -8.38 3.67 34.20
N LYS A 419 -7.71 3.44 35.33
CA LYS A 419 -8.34 2.81 36.50
C LYS A 419 -9.38 3.79 37.05
N ASN A 420 -10.67 3.49 36.89
CA ASN A 420 -11.74 4.30 37.46
C ASN A 420 -11.56 4.32 38.99
N LEU A 421 -11.41 5.52 39.56
CA LEU A 421 -11.20 5.67 41.00
C LEU A 421 -12.50 5.57 41.81
N TYR A 422 -13.68 5.70 41.18
CA TYR A 422 -14.98 5.51 41.82
C TYR A 422 -16.00 4.95 40.81
N ASN A 423 -16.81 3.99 41.27
CA ASN A 423 -17.97 3.43 40.55
C ASN A 423 -19.24 4.18 40.93
#